data_AF-A0A940LBL7-F1
#
_entry.id   AF-A0A940LBL7-F1
#
_cell.length_a   1.000
_cell.length_b   1.000
_cell.length_c   1.000
_cell.angle_alpha   90.00
_cell.angle_beta   90.00
_cell.angle_gamma   90.00
#
_symmetry.space_group_name_H-M   'P 1'
#
loop_
_entity.id
_entity.type
_entity.pdbx_description
1 polymer ?
#
loop_
_entity_poly.entity_id
_entity_poly.type
_entity_poly.pdbx_seq_one_letter_code
_entity_poly.pdbx_strand_id
1 'polypeptide(L)'
;MKNLRHPNFILAIISAIVLFLGIGTRANGYQAGDYILIAGTLLAGIHWIWAIVDVISRHDMRPYQKRFWLIVVVAVPVFGAMVFYGLHQESDKIVT
;
A
#
# COMPACT_ATOMS: atom_id res chain seq x y z
N MET A 1 10.35 -15.17 -3.26
CA MET A 1 10.33 -13.70 -3.39
C MET A 1 9.58 -13.20 -4.65
N LYS A 2 8.52 -13.89 -5.13
CA LYS A 2 7.73 -13.43 -6.29
C LYS A 2 6.75 -12.29 -5.97
N ASN A 3 6.53 -11.97 -4.69
CA ASN A 3 5.45 -11.11 -4.20
C ASN A 3 5.74 -9.61 -4.08
N LEU A 4 6.97 -9.15 -4.29
CA LEU A 4 7.26 -7.71 -4.37
C LEU A 4 6.80 -7.11 -5.71
N ARG A 5 6.27 -7.94 -6.61
CA ARG A 5 5.80 -7.56 -7.94
C ARG A 5 4.30 -7.23 -8.00
N HIS A 6 3.57 -7.32 -6.88
CA HIS A 6 2.16 -6.93 -6.88
C HIS A 6 2.06 -5.44 -7.26
N PRO A 7 1.22 -5.04 -8.24
CA PRO A 7 1.16 -3.66 -8.71
C PRO A 7 0.91 -2.66 -7.59
N ASN A 8 0.02 -2.98 -6.64
CA ASN A 8 -0.27 -2.09 -5.51
C ASN A 8 0.90 -1.99 -4.52
N PHE A 9 1.73 -3.03 -4.40
CA PHE A 9 2.93 -2.99 -3.57
C PHE A 9 4.01 -2.11 -4.20
N ILE A 10 4.20 -2.20 -5.53
CA ILE A 10 5.09 -1.31 -6.28
C ILE A 10 4.62 0.14 -6.16
N LEU A 11 3.31 0.38 -6.26
CA LEU A 11 2.73 1.71 -6.11
C LEU A 11 3.00 2.29 -4.72
N ALA A 12 2.89 1.49 -3.66
CA ALA A 12 3.22 1.92 -2.29
C ALA A 12 4.71 2.28 -2.13
N ILE A 13 5.61 1.56 -2.80
CA ILE A 13 7.04 1.91 -2.81
C ILE A 13 7.25 3.23 -3.55
N ILE A 14 6.64 3.39 -4.72
CA ILE A 14 6.76 4.62 -5.52
C ILE A 14 6.21 5.82 -4.73
N SER A 15 5.05 5.69 -4.11
CA SER A 15 4.46 6.78 -3.31
C SER A 15 5.36 7.15 -2.13
N ALA A 16 5.96 6.16 -1.45
CA ALA A 16 6.92 6.42 -0.37
C ALA A 16 8.15 7.18 -0.88
N ILE A 17 8.75 6.75 -2.00
CA ILE A 17 9.91 7.42 -2.61
C ILE A 17 9.55 8.86 -2.98
N VAL A 18 8.41 9.07 -3.64
CA VAL A 18 7.94 10.41 -4.04
C VAL A 18 7.72 11.30 -2.81
N LEU A 19 7.14 10.77 -1.74
CA LEU A 19 6.98 11.50 -0.48
C LEU A 19 8.34 11.92 0.10
N PHE A 20 9.31 11.01 0.19
CA PHE A 20 10.66 11.34 0.70
C PHE A 20 11.37 12.38 -0.18
N LEU A 21 11.24 12.28 -1.51
CA LEU A 21 11.77 13.30 -2.43
C LEU A 21 11.07 14.65 -2.23
N GLY A 22 9.76 14.67 -2.01
CA GLY A 22 9.00 15.87 -1.70
C GLY A 22 9.44 16.53 -0.40
N ILE A 23 9.62 15.74 0.66
CA ILE A 23 10.16 16.21 1.94
C ILE A 23 11.56 16.80 1.73
N GLY A 24 12.45 16.08 1.03
CA GLY A 24 13.82 16.52 0.78
C GLY A 24 13.88 17.82 -0.02
N THR A 25 13.15 17.90 -1.13
CA THR A 25 13.11 19.12 -1.96
C THR A 25 12.51 20.30 -1.20
N ARG A 26 11.46 20.08 -0.41
CA ARG A 26 10.85 21.13 0.42
C ARG A 26 11.78 21.61 1.53
N ALA A 27 12.47 20.68 2.20
CA ALA A 27 13.45 21.00 3.24
C ALA A 27 14.63 21.84 2.72
N ASN A 28 14.95 21.73 1.43
CA ASN A 28 15.95 22.57 0.76
C ASN A 28 15.39 23.92 0.26
N GLY A 29 14.15 24.27 0.62
CA GLY A 29 13.55 25.57 0.30
C GLY A 29 12.87 25.66 -1.07
N TYR A 30 12.86 24.58 -1.87
CA TYR A 30 12.20 24.57 -3.16
C TYR A 30 10.68 24.44 -3.01
N GLN A 31 9.92 25.38 -3.58
CA GLN A 31 8.46 25.31 -3.63
C GLN A 31 7.96 24.11 -4.46
N ALA A 32 8.79 23.60 -5.38
CA ALA A 32 8.54 22.36 -6.10
C ALA A 32 8.23 21.17 -5.16
N GLY A 33 8.78 21.18 -3.94
CA GLY A 33 8.53 20.13 -2.95
C GLY A 33 7.07 20.02 -2.52
N ASP A 34 6.31 21.12 -2.49
CA ASP A 34 4.89 21.08 -2.13
C ASP A 34 4.08 20.29 -3.16
N TYR A 35 4.36 20.47 -4.46
CA TYR A 35 3.71 19.72 -5.53
C TYR A 35 4.07 18.23 -5.49
N ILE A 36 5.34 17.91 -5.19
CA ILE A 36 5.81 16.53 -5.08
C ILE A 36 5.16 15.84 -3.85
N LEU A 37 5.04 16.55 -2.73
CA LEU A 37 4.33 16.06 -1.53
C LEU A 37 2.85 15.79 -1.82
N ILE A 38 2.16 16.70 -2.51
CA ILE A 38 0.77 16.50 -2.92
C ILE A 38 0.65 15.27 -3.81
N ALA A 39 1.50 15.14 -4.83
CA ALA A 39 1.49 13.99 -5.72
C ALA A 39 1.75 12.67 -4.96
N GLY A 40 2.76 12.64 -4.08
CA GLY A 40 3.07 11.48 -3.25
C GLY A 40 1.93 11.09 -2.31
N THR A 41 1.26 12.08 -1.72
CA THR A 41 0.09 11.87 -0.84
C THR A 41 -1.10 11.32 -1.61
N LEU A 42 -1.37 11.80 -2.83
CA LEU A 42 -2.44 11.27 -3.68
C LEU A 42 -2.18 9.82 -4.07
N LEU A 43 -0.95 9.50 -4.50
CA LEU A 43 -0.54 8.12 -4.80
C LEU A 43 -0.67 7.23 -3.57
N ALA A 44 -0.29 7.74 -2.38
CA ALA A 44 -0.44 7.04 -1.12
C ALA A 44 -1.92 6.72 -0.81
N GLY A 45 -2.80 7.71 -1.01
CA GLY A 45 -4.24 7.53 -0.82
C GLY A 45 -4.84 6.50 -1.78
N ILE A 46 -4.47 6.55 -3.07
CA ILE A 46 -4.96 5.61 -4.09
C ILE A 46 -4.58 4.17 -3.72
N HIS A 47 -3.30 3.91 -3.41
CA HIS A 47 -2.90 2.55 -3.07
C HIS A 47 -3.58 2.07 -1.78
N TRP A 48 -3.87 2.98 -0.83
CA TRP A 48 -4.44 2.64 0.47
C TRP A 48 -5.89 2.19 0.30
N ILE A 49 -6.66 2.94 -0.49
CA ILE A 49 -8.03 2.57 -0.85
C ILE A 49 -8.04 1.22 -1.58
N TRP A 50 -7.14 1.01 -2.55
CA TRP A 50 -7.03 -0.27 -3.23
C TRP A 50 -6.69 -1.43 -2.29
N ALA A 51 -5.82 -1.22 -1.30
CA ALA A 51 -5.50 -2.26 -0.32
C ALA A 51 -6.71 -2.65 0.53
N ILE A 52 -7.56 -1.68 0.90
CA ILE A 52 -8.82 -1.98 1.62
C ILE A 52 -9.74 -2.81 0.73
N VAL A 53 -9.90 -2.43 -0.54
CA VAL A 53 -10.74 -3.17 -1.51
C VAL A 53 -10.22 -4.60 -1.68
N ASP A 54 -8.92 -4.80 -1.82
CA ASP A 54 -8.29 -6.12 -1.96
C ASP A 54 -8.54 -7.01 -0.73
N VAL A 55 -8.44 -6.46 0.48
CA VAL A 55 -8.75 -7.22 1.71
C VAL A 55 -10.23 -7.64 1.74
N ILE A 56 -11.14 -6.76 1.33
CA ILE A 56 -12.58 -7.04 1.33
C ILE A 56 -12.95 -8.07 0.26
N SER A 57 -12.36 -7.97 -0.94
CA SER A 57 -12.67 -8.81 -2.10
C SER A 57 -12.08 -10.22 -2.01
N ARG A 58 -11.10 -10.47 -1.13
CA ARG A 58 -10.51 -11.80 -0.92
C ARG A 58 -11.53 -12.84 -0.47
N HIS A 59 -11.73 -13.89 -1.25
CA HIS A 59 -12.65 -15.00 -0.92
C HIS A 59 -11.96 -16.17 -0.22
N ASP A 60 -10.63 -16.21 -0.23
CA ASP A 60 -9.77 -17.27 0.30
C ASP A 60 -9.46 -17.12 1.80
N MET A 61 -9.83 -16.00 2.42
CA MET A 61 -9.56 -15.72 3.83
C MET A 61 -10.71 -16.12 4.74
N ARG A 62 -10.38 -16.70 5.91
CA ARG A 62 -11.37 -16.88 6.98
C ARG A 62 -11.87 -15.52 7.48
N PRO A 63 -13.13 -15.40 7.95
CA PRO A 63 -13.69 -14.12 8.38
C PRO A 63 -12.85 -13.37 9.43
N TYR A 64 -12.19 -14.09 10.35
CA TYR A 64 -11.34 -13.47 11.36
C TYR A 64 -10.04 -12.88 10.76
N GLN A 65 -9.44 -13.55 9.77
CA GLN A 65 -8.22 -13.07 9.10
C GLN A 65 -8.52 -11.81 8.28
N LYS A 66 -9.66 -11.81 7.58
CA LYS A 66 -10.13 -10.64 6.85
C LYS A 66 -10.33 -9.43 7.78
N ARG A 67 -10.98 -9.62 8.92
CA ARG A 67 -11.16 -8.56 9.93
C ARG A 67 -9.82 -8.05 10.48
N PHE A 68 -8.91 -8.96 10.81
CA PHE A 68 -7.57 -8.60 11.28
C PHE A 68 -6.84 -7.72 10.25
N TRP A 69 -6.80 -8.16 8.99
CA TRP A 69 -6.12 -7.40 7.94
C TRP A 69 -6.79 -6.07 7.64
N LEU A 70 -8.12 -6.01 7.69
CA LEU A 70 -8.84 -4.77 7.50
C LEU A 70 -8.48 -3.76 8.60
N ILE A 71 -8.43 -4.20 9.86
CA ILE A 71 -8.00 -3.35 10.99
C ILE A 71 -6.56 -2.86 10.77
N VAL A 72 -5.64 -3.76 10.39
CA VAL A 72 -4.22 -3.39 10.16
C VAL A 72 -4.07 -2.37 9.03
N VAL A 73 -4.72 -2.60 7.88
CA VAL A 73 -4.64 -1.71 6.72
C VAL A 73 -5.29 -0.35 6.99
N VAL A 74 -6.39 -0.31 7.75
CA VAL A 74 -7.07 0.94 8.11
C VAL A 74 -6.32 1.71 9.20
N ALA A 75 -5.80 1.02 10.22
CA ALA A 75 -5.13 1.65 11.36
C ALA A 75 -3.75 2.21 10.99
N VAL A 76 -3.03 1.55 10.08
CA VAL A 76 -1.70 2.00 9.63
C VAL A 76 -1.70 2.12 8.10
N PRO A 77 -2.11 3.29 7.56
CA PRO A 77 -2.06 3.53 6.12
C PRO A 77 -0.66 3.31 5.56
N VAL A 78 -0.58 2.91 4.29
CA VAL A 78 0.69 2.59 3.58
C VAL A 78 1.39 1.34 4.12
N PHE A 79 1.84 1.34 5.37
CA PHE A 79 2.61 0.23 5.93
C PHE A 79 1.76 -1.02 6.14
N GLY A 80 0.52 -0.88 6.63
CA GLY A 80 -0.38 -2.02 6.83
C GLY A 80 -0.70 -2.74 5.52
N ALA A 81 -0.86 -1.97 4.42
CA ALA A 81 -1.04 -2.51 3.08
C ALA A 81 0.22 -3.24 2.57
N MET A 82 1.40 -2.65 2.75
CA MET A 82 2.66 -3.29 2.36
C MET A 82 2.91 -4.61 3.10
N VAL A 83 2.63 -4.64 4.40
CA VAL A 83 2.72 -5.85 5.23
C VAL A 83 1.70 -6.89 4.78
N PHE A 84 0.47 -6.48 4.46
CA PHE A 84 -0.56 -7.36 3.92
C PHE A 84 -0.09 -8.07 2.64
N TYR A 85 0.41 -7.35 1.63
CA TYR A 85 0.93 -7.96 0.40
C TYR A 85 2.22 -8.75 0.60
N GLY A 86 3.06 -8.34 1.57
CA GLY A 86 4.29 -9.03 1.91
C GLY A 86 4.05 -10.39 2.57
N LEU A 87 3.00 -10.50 3.41
CA LEU A 87 2.75 -11.68 4.25
C LEU A 87 1.59 -12.55 3.77
N HIS A 88 0.58 -12.00 3.08
CA HIS A 88 -0.52 -12.78 2.52
C HIS A 88 -0.25 -13.07 1.04
N GLN A 89 0.16 -14.30 0.77
CA GLN A 89 0.18 -14.86 -0.59
C GLN A 89 -1.21 -15.41 -0.91
N GLU A 90 -1.62 -15.35 -2.17
CA GLU A 90 -2.87 -15.98 -2.60
C GLU A 90 -2.86 -17.47 -2.27
N SER A 91 -3.95 -17.94 -1.69
CA SER A 91 -4.34 -19.35 -1.82
C SER A 91 -4.91 -19.55 -3.23
N ASP A 92 -4.05 -19.53 -4.24
CA ASP A 92 -4.39 -20.01 -5.59
C ASP A 92 -3.69 -21.34 -5.89
N LYS A 93 -3.88 -22.27 -4.95
CA LYS A 93 -3.84 -23.69 -5.25
C LYS A 93 -5.19 -24.26 -4.88
N ILE A 94 -6.18 -24.04 -5.74
CA ILE A 94 -7.20 -25.07 -5.94
C ILE A 94 -6.42 -26.24 -6.54
N VAL A 95 -6.08 -27.20 -5.68
CA VAL A 95 -5.63 -28.52 -6.13
C VAL A 95 -6.86 -29.16 -6.75
N THR A 96 -6.93 -29.16 -8.08
CA THR A 96 -7.71 -30.12 -8.87
C THR A 96 -6.77 -30.71 -9.90
#